data_AF-A0A0Q5NYS9-F1
#
_entry.id   AF-A0A0Q5NYS9-F1
#
_cell.length_a   1.000
_cell.length_b   1.000
_cell.length_c   1.000
_cell.angle_alpha   90.00
_cell.angle_beta   90.00
_cell.angle_gamma   90.00
#
_symmetry.space_group_name_H-M   'P 1'
#
loop_
_entity.id
_entity.type
_entity.pdbx_description
1 polymer ?
#
loop_
_entity_poly.entity_id
_entity_poly.type
_entity_poly.pdbx_seq_one_letter_code
_entity_poly.pdbx_strand_id
1 'polypeptide(L)' 'MLTEFWATASTAYKVLVFSAMGLIAVGIVLNLVGNTSGNQGLAVASLPVIGVGLVLHVVGIVVRGQQIRKNLKR' A
#
# COMPACT_ATOMS: atom_id res chain seq x y z
N MET A 1 21.33 -6.12 -4.27
CA MET A 1 20.72 -5.18 -3.29
C MET A 1 19.20 -5.28 -3.23
N LEU A 2 18.44 -4.79 -4.22
CA LEU A 2 16.96 -4.85 -4.18
C LEU A 2 16.42 -6.28 -4.33
N THR A 3 17.01 -7.07 -5.22
CA THR A 3 16.65 -8.48 -5.42
C THR A 3 16.85 -9.31 -4.15
N GLU A 4 17.97 -9.14 -3.45
CA GLU A 4 18.25 -9.81 -2.17
C GLU A 4 17.31 -9.35 -1.05
N PHE A 5 16.98 -8.06 -1.01
CA PHE A 5 16.00 -7.54 -0.07
C PHE A 5 14.64 -8.20 -0.27
N TRP A 6 14.15 -8.25 -1.50
CA TRP A 6 12.90 -8.93 -1.82
C TRP A 6 13.00 -10.45 -1.68
N ALA A 7 14.16 -11.07 -1.83
CA ALA A 7 14.31 -12.51 -1.57
C ALA A 7 14.12 -12.85 -0.07
N THR A 8 14.70 -12.03 0.81
CA THR A 8 14.73 -12.27 2.27
C THR A 8 13.56 -11.64 3.03
N ALA A 9 12.85 -10.70 2.42
CA ALA A 9 11.68 -10.06 3.02
C ALA A 9 10.54 -11.07 3.26
N SER A 10 9.80 -10.85 4.34
CA SER A 10 8.70 -11.74 4.71
C SER A 10 7.53 -11.66 3.73
N THR A 11 6.82 -12.78 3.56
CA THR A 11 5.61 -12.86 2.72
C THR A 11 4.55 -11.85 3.16
N ALA A 12 4.36 -11.68 4.47
CA ALA A 12 3.40 -10.71 5.01
C ALA A 12 3.75 -9.26 4.62
N TYR A 13 5.03 -8.87 4.75
CA TYR A 13 5.47 -7.53 4.34
C TYR A 13 5.27 -7.31 2.84
N LYS A 14 5.62 -8.30 2.00
CA LYS A 14 5.44 -8.23 0.55
C LYS A 14 3.98 -8.03 0.17
N VAL A 15 3.10 -8.88 0.70
CA VAL A 15 1.66 -8.81 0.41
C VAL A 15 1.10 -7.45 0.82
N LEU A 16 1.47 -6.93 2.00
CA LEU A 16 1.03 -5.61 2.45
C LEU A 16 1.52 -4.49 1.52
N VAL A 17 2.80 -4.47 1.15
CA VAL A 17 3.33 -3.41 0.28
C VAL A 17 2.70 -3.45 -1.11
N PHE A 18 2.62 -4.63 -1.74
CA PHE A 18 2.06 -4.75 -3.08
C PHE A 18 0.55 -4.49 -3.12
N SER A 19 -0.21 -4.96 -2.12
CA SER A 19 -1.64 -4.66 -2.03
C SER A 19 -1.89 -3.17 -1.83
N ALA A 20 -1.07 -2.52 -0.99
CA ALA A 20 -1.16 -1.09 -0.73
C ALA A 20 -0.80 -0.26 -1.98
N MET A 21 0.25 -0.64 -2.71
CA MET A 21 0.59 0.00 -4.00
C MET A 21 -0.53 -0.16 -5.02
N GLY A 22 -1.11 -1.36 -5.12
CA GLY A 22 -2.24 -1.64 -6.01
C GLY A 22 -3.48 -0.80 -5.68
N LEU A 23 -3.84 -0.71 -4.39
CA LEU A 23 -4.99 0.08 -3.95
C LEU A 23 -4.80 1.58 -4.21
N ILE A 24 -3.61 2.13 -3.97
CA ILE A 24 -3.32 3.53 -4.30
C ILE A 24 -3.44 3.76 -5.81
N ALA A 25 -2.87 2.87 -6.63
CA ALA A 25 -2.96 2.98 -8.08
C ALA A 25 -4.42 2.93 -8.58
N VAL A 26 -5.23 2.00 -8.07
CA VAL A 26 -6.66 1.91 -8.39
C VAL A 26 -7.39 3.19 -7.97
N GLY A 27 -7.11 3.71 -6.77
CA GLY A 27 -7.67 4.97 -6.29
C GLY A 27 -7.32 6.16 -7.18
N ILE A 28 -6.07 6.26 -7.65
CA ILE A 28 -5.65 7.31 -8.58
C ILE A 28 -6.41 7.20 -9.91
N VAL A 29 -6.56 6.00 -10.47
CA VAL A 29 -7.32 5.78 -11.71
C VAL A 29 -8.79 6.20 -11.54
N LEU A 30 -9.42 5.80 -10.44
CA LEU A 30 -10.80 6.22 -10.11
C LEU A 30 -10.93 7.73 -10.00
N ASN A 31 -9.96 8.39 -9.35
CA ASN A 31 -9.93 9.84 -9.21
C ASN A 31 -9.81 10.52 -10.57
N LEU A 32 -8.91 10.04 -11.42
CA LEU A 32 -8.71 10.57 -12.76
C LEU A 32 -9.98 10.43 -13.60
N VAL A 33 -10.57 9.24 -13.66
CA VAL A 33 -11.81 8.99 -14.40
C VAL A 33 -12.96 9.83 -13.86
N GLY A 34 -13.08 9.97 -12.54
CA GLY A 34 -14.12 10.80 -11.91
C GLY A 34 -14.00 12.26 -12.30
N ASN A 35 -12.78 12.81 -12.28
CA ASN A 35 -12.54 14.21 -12.67
C ASN A 35 -12.69 14.46 -14.16
N THR A 36 -12.21 13.55 -15.03
CA THR A 36 -12.32 13.72 -16.49
C THR A 36 -13.74 13.54 -17.00
N SER A 37 -14.55 12.72 -16.32
CA SER A 37 -15.96 12.47 -16.69
C SER A 37 -16.95 13.43 -16.02
N GLY A 38 -16.48 14.39 -15.22
CA GLY A 38 -17.35 15.28 -14.42
C GLY A 38 -18.15 14.56 -13.32
N ASN A 39 -17.79 13.32 -12.99
CA ASN A 39 -18.47 12.51 -11.99
C ASN A 39 -17.82 12.71 -10.61
N GLN A 40 -18.30 13.74 -9.90
CA GLN A 40 -17.83 14.05 -8.54
C GLN A 40 -18.04 12.89 -7.55
N GLY A 41 -19.09 12.07 -7.72
CA GLY A 41 -19.32 10.91 -6.87
C GLY A 41 -18.16 9.90 -6.96
N LEU A 42 -17.68 9.64 -8.17
CA LEU A 42 -16.54 8.75 -8.40
C LEU A 42 -15.22 9.36 -7.89
N ALA A 43 -15.04 10.66 -8.07
CA ALA A 43 -13.87 11.38 -7.54
C ALA A 43 -13.83 11.34 -6.00
N VAL A 44 -14.96 11.53 -5.32
CA VAL A 44 -15.04 11.43 -3.85
C VAL A 44 -14.87 9.98 -3.38
N ALA A 45 -15.46 9.00 -4.08
CA ALA A 45 -15.30 7.58 -3.76
C ALA A 45 -13.86 7.08 -3.92
N SER A 46 -13.03 7.74 -4.74
CA SER A 46 -11.61 7.41 -4.88
C SER A 46 -10.78 7.71 -3.63
N LEU A 47 -11.17 8.72 -2.84
CA LEU A 47 -10.45 9.17 -1.66
C LEU A 47 -10.29 8.08 -0.58
N PRO A 48 -11.36 7.37 -0.15
CA PRO A 48 -11.21 6.27 0.80
C PRO A 48 -10.36 5.13 0.24
N VAL A 49 -10.39 4.85 -1.07
CA VAL A 49 -9.55 3.81 -1.69
C VAL A 49 -8.06 4.15 -1.56
N ILE A 50 -7.71 5.40 -1.87
CA ILE A 50 -6.34 5.90 -1.67
C ILE A 50 -5.98 5.88 -0.18
N GLY A 51 -6.89 6.33 0.69
CA GLY A 51 -6.71 6.35 2.13
C GLY A 51 -6.41 4.96 2.72
N VAL A 52 -7.16 3.94 2.32
CA VAL A 52 -6.90 2.54 2.74
C VAL A 52 -5.53 2.07 2.24
N GLY A 53 -5.16 2.40 1.01
CA GLY A 53 -3.83 2.10 0.47
C GLY A 53 -2.70 2.76 1.27
N LEU A 54 -2.87 4.00 1.72
CA LEU A 54 -1.91 4.69 2.59
C LEU A 54 -1.83 4.06 3.98
N VAL A 55 -2.96 3.67 4.57
CA VAL A 55 -2.99 2.97 5.86
C VAL A 55 -2.25 1.64 5.78
N LEU A 56 -2.49 0.85 4.73
CA LEU A 56 -1.77 -0.41 4.51
C LEU A 56 -0.26 -0.19 4.30
N HIS A 57 0.15 0.91 3.67
CA HIS A 57 1.56 1.30 3.58
C HIS A 57 2.19 1.48 4.97
N VAL A 58 1.51 2.20 5.86
CA VAL A 58 1.98 2.42 7.24
C VAL A 58 2.05 1.10 8.01
N VAL A 59 1.01 0.25 7.89
CA VAL A 59 1.00 -1.07 8.52
C VAL A 59 2.17 -1.93 8.03
N GLY A 60 2.50 -1.89 6.73
CA GLY A 60 3.67 -2.58 6.17
C GLY A 60 4.99 -2.15 6.84
N ILE A 61 5.16 -0.86 7.14
CA ILE A 61 6.34 -0.35 7.85
C ILE A 61 6.39 -0.91 9.28
N VAL A 62 5.27 -0.94 9.98
CA VAL A 62 5.18 -1.48 11.35
C VAL A 62 5.50 -2.97 11.38
N VAL A 63 4.93 -3.76 10.46
CA VAL A 63 5.18 -5.21 10.37
C VAL A 63 6.66 -5.50 10.12
N ARG A 64 7.30 -4.73 9.23
CA ARG A 64 8.74 -4.85 8.99
C ARG A 64 9.55 -4.49 10.24
N GLY A 65 9.20 -3.40 10.92
CA GLY A 65 9.87 -2.97 12.15
C GLY A 65 9.76 -4.01 13.28
N GLN A 66 8.59 -4.62 13.45
CA GLN A 66 8.37 -5.70 14.41
C GLN A 66 9.22 -6.94 14.10
N GLN A 67 9.34 -7.31 12.82
CA GLN A 67 10.18 -8.44 12.41
C GLN A 67 11.66 -8.20 12.67
N ILE A 68 12.17 -7.01 12.34
CA ILE A 68 13.56 -6.64 12.64
C ILE A 68 13.81 -6.71 14.15
N ARG A 69 12.90 -6.15 14.96
CA ARG A 69 12.99 -6.20 16.42
C ARG A 69 12.97 -7.63 16.97
N LYS A 70 12.17 -8.53 16.37
CA LYS A 70 12.11 -9.95 16.76
C LYS A 70 13.41 -10.69 16.44
N ASN A 71 14.03 -10.38 15.30
CA ASN A 71 15.31 -10.97 14.90
C ASN A 71 16.50 -10.45 15.72
N LEU A 72 16.47 -9.20 16.19
CA LEU A 72 17.51 -8.62 17.06
C LEU A 72 17.47 -9.14 18.51
N LYS A 73 16.35 -9.72 18.94
CA LYS A 73 16.19 -10.29 20.29
C LYS A 73 16.55 -11.78 20.37
N ARG A 74 16.99 -12.38 19.27
CA ARG A 74 17.55 -13.74 19.21
C ARG A 74 19.07 -13.65 19.17
#